data_AF-A0A1B9AN33-F1
#
_entry.id   AF-A0A1B9AN33-F1
#
_cell.length_a   1.000
_cell.length_b   1.000
_cell.length_c   1.000
_cell.angle_alpha   90.00
_cell.angle_beta   90.00
_cell.angle_gamma   90.00
#
_symmetry.space_group_name_H-M   'P 1'
#
loop_
_entity.id
_entity.type
_entity.pdbx_description
1 polymer ?
#
loop_
_entity_poly.entity_id
_entity_poly.type
_entity_poly.pdbx_seq_one_letter_code
_entity_poly.pdbx_strand_id
1 'polypeptide(L)'
;MPLILFTKETETRARVDVIHYVTEGLPKETIDLGVMVDLVPEPEDIQGKGYTMLFNPSTKEVWYEYYDRPLSPEEELVQIKQKNRELEASLLEMSMLAANQEQRNIQNEKAIIELTTIIAGGNA
;
A
#
# COMPACT_ATOMS: atom_id res chain seq x y z
N MET A 1 -25.29 11.98 15.45
CA MET A 1 -25.72 10.62 15.08
C MET A 1 -26.05 10.64 13.61
N PRO A 2 -25.29 9.93 12.76
CA PRO A 2 -25.60 9.80 11.35
C PRO A 2 -26.89 9.00 11.13
N LEU A 3 -27.67 9.37 10.11
CA LEU A 3 -28.80 8.59 9.60
C LEU A 3 -28.34 7.75 8.41
N ILE A 4 -28.50 6.44 8.51
CA ILE A 4 -28.20 5.50 7.42
C ILE A 4 -29.51 5.14 6.69
N LEU A 5 -29.51 5.36 5.38
CA LEU A 5 -30.49 4.80 4.45
C LEU A 5 -29.88 3.59 3.76
N PHE A 6 -30.63 2.50 3.69
CA PHE A 6 -30.11 1.22 3.23
C PHE A 6 -31.14 0.41 2.44
N THR A 7 -30.65 -0.44 1.55
CA THR A 7 -31.41 -1.48 0.89
C THR A 7 -31.19 -2.79 1.64
N LYS A 8 -32.25 -3.32 2.25
CA LYS A 8 -32.21 -4.59 2.98
C LYS A 8 -31.98 -5.75 2.00
N GLU A 9 -30.94 -6.55 2.25
CA GLU A 9 -30.66 -7.77 1.49
C GLU A 9 -31.12 -9.00 2.28
N THR A 10 -30.87 -9.02 3.59
CA THR A 10 -31.32 -10.03 4.55
C THR A 10 -31.65 -9.38 5.91
N GLU A 11 -32.08 -10.16 6.90
CA GLU A 11 -32.34 -9.65 8.27
C GLU A 11 -31.11 -9.08 8.97
N THR A 12 -29.92 -9.57 8.63
CA THR A 12 -28.65 -9.20 9.28
C THR A 12 -27.70 -8.49 8.33
N ARG A 13 -28.13 -8.20 7.09
CA ARG A 13 -27.30 -7.57 6.05
C ARG A 13 -28.14 -6.64 5.21
N ALA A 14 -27.70 -5.40 5.12
CA ALA A 14 -28.22 -4.40 4.23
C ALA A 14 -27.07 -3.62 3.61
N ARG A 15 -27.24 -3.20 2.36
CA ARG A 15 -26.28 -2.31 1.71
C ARG A 15 -26.63 -0.88 2.06
N VAL A 16 -25.64 -0.13 2.53
CA VAL A 16 -25.79 1.30 2.78
C VAL A 16 -25.80 2.03 1.44
N ASP A 17 -26.85 2.81 1.19
CA ASP A 17 -26.96 3.60 -0.04
C ASP A 17 -26.63 5.08 0.22
N VAL A 18 -27.03 5.64 1.37
CA VAL A 18 -26.79 7.04 1.74
C VAL A 18 -26.57 7.19 3.23
N ILE A 19 -25.68 8.11 3.60
CA ILE A 19 -25.44 8.52 4.99
C ILE A 19 -25.66 10.02 5.09
N HIS A 20 -26.57 10.44 5.99
CA HIS A 20 -26.73 11.83 6.36
C HIS A 20 -26.03 12.09 7.70
N TYR A 21 -24.92 12.83 7.67
CA TYR A 21 -24.22 13.26 8.89
C TYR A 21 -24.94 14.39 9.62
N VAL A 22 -25.74 15.17 8.90
CA VAL A 22 -26.60 16.23 9.44
C VAL A 22 -28.04 15.89 9.08
N THR A 23 -28.87 15.68 10.09
CA THR A 23 -30.30 15.33 9.92
C THR A 23 -31.24 16.52 10.08
N GLU A 24 -30.72 17.67 10.52
CA GLU A 24 -31.50 18.90 10.67
C GLU A 24 -31.99 19.39 9.31
N GLY A 25 -33.30 19.66 9.21
CA GLY A 25 -33.93 20.10 7.97
C GLY A 25 -34.31 18.98 6.99
N LEU A 26 -33.98 17.71 7.29
CA LEU A 26 -34.51 16.60 6.50
C LEU A 26 -36.02 16.44 6.72
N PRO A 27 -36.79 16.08 5.68
CA PRO A 27 -38.19 15.71 5.83
C PRO A 27 -38.32 14.56 6.84
N LYS A 28 -39.36 14.61 7.67
CA LYS A 28 -39.62 13.54 8.66
C LYS A 28 -39.75 12.17 7.99
N GLU A 29 -40.39 12.11 6.82
CA GLU A 29 -40.51 10.89 6.01
C GLU A 29 -39.14 10.26 5.70
N THR A 30 -38.10 11.07 5.46
CA THR A 30 -36.73 10.58 5.24
C THR A 30 -36.12 10.04 6.52
N ILE A 31 -36.32 10.73 7.64
CA ILE A 31 -35.82 10.30 8.95
C ILE A 31 -36.45 8.97 9.36
N ASP A 32 -37.75 8.81 9.13
CA ASP A 32 -38.51 7.61 9.47
C ASP A 32 -38.13 6.38 8.59
N LEU A 33 -37.50 6.60 7.43
CA LEU A 33 -37.03 5.54 6.53
C LEU A 33 -35.64 4.98 6.91
N GLY A 34 -34.87 5.71 7.71
CA GLY A 34 -33.49 5.35 8.05
C GLY A 34 -33.30 4.85 9.47
N VAL A 35 -32.06 4.49 9.79
CA VAL A 35 -31.64 4.15 11.15
C VAL A 35 -30.53 5.08 11.61
N MET A 36 -30.75 5.69 12.78
CA MET A 36 -29.74 6.49 13.47
C MET A 36 -28.70 5.56 14.11
N VAL A 37 -27.43 5.82 13.83
CA VAL A 37 -26.28 5.15 14.43
C VAL A 37 -25.43 6.14 15.21
N ASP A 38 -24.62 5.64 16.14
CA ASP A 38 -23.74 6.49 16.96
C ASP A 38 -22.54 6.97 16.15
N LEU A 39 -21.92 6.04 15.41
CA LEU A 39 -20.71 6.25 14.63
C LEU A 39 -20.78 5.41 13.35
N VAL A 40 -20.27 5.98 12.26
CA VAL A 40 -19.92 5.24 11.05
C VAL A 40 -18.39 5.10 11.07
N PRO A 41 -17.84 3.87 11.11
CA PRO A 41 -16.39 3.69 11.06
C PRO A 41 -15.85 4.21 9.72
N GLU A 42 -14.61 4.70 9.68
CA GLU A 42 -13.95 5.01 8.40
C GLU A 42 -13.45 3.72 7.74
N PRO A 43 -13.54 3.59 6.41
CA PRO A 43 -12.97 2.46 5.70
C PRO A 43 -11.43 2.53 5.70
N GLU A 44 -10.80 1.37 5.59
CA GLU A 44 -9.35 1.30 5.39
C GLU A 44 -9.01 1.68 3.94
N ASP A 45 -7.98 2.52 3.78
CA ASP A 45 -7.43 2.86 2.47
C ASP A 45 -6.43 1.78 2.02
N ILE A 46 -6.96 0.77 1.34
CA ILE A 46 -6.17 -0.37 0.87
C ILE A 46 -5.94 -0.21 -0.63
N GLN A 47 -4.66 -0.13 -1.02
CA GLN A 47 -4.26 0.05 -2.41
C GLN A 47 -4.87 -1.02 -3.32
N GLY A 48 -5.56 -0.59 -4.39
CA GLY A 48 -6.20 -1.49 -5.35
C GLY A 48 -7.46 -2.18 -4.84
N LYS A 49 -8.00 -1.76 -3.69
CA LYS A 49 -9.31 -2.20 -3.22
C LYS A 49 -10.32 -1.07 -3.29
N GLY A 50 -11.54 -1.43 -3.69
CA GLY A 50 -12.74 -0.66 -3.39
C GLY A 50 -13.45 -1.28 -2.20
N TYR A 51 -14.49 -0.61 -1.69
CA TYR A 51 -15.31 -1.15 -0.60
C TYR A 51 -16.79 -0.91 -0.86
N THR A 52 -17.61 -1.81 -0.33
CA THR A 52 -19.05 -1.63 -0.17
C THR A 52 -19.35 -1.53 1.32
N MET A 53 -20.04 -0.47 1.73
CA MET A 53 -20.49 -0.33 3.11
C MET A 53 -21.76 -1.15 3.34
N LEU A 54 -21.71 -1.95 4.39
CA LEU A 54 -22.79 -2.81 4.82
C LEU A 54 -23.21 -2.46 6.25
N PHE A 55 -24.46 -2.79 6.55
CA PHE A 55 -25.11 -2.48 7.81
C PHE A 55 -25.97 -3.66 8.25
N ASN A 56 -26.00 -3.94 9.55
CA ASN A 56 -26.86 -4.96 10.13
C ASN A 56 -28.06 -4.25 10.78
N PRO A 57 -29.27 -4.35 10.21
CA PRO A 57 -30.45 -3.66 10.76
C PRO A 57 -30.85 -4.10 12.17
N SER A 58 -30.44 -5.31 12.58
CA SER A 58 -30.78 -5.88 13.88
C SER A 58 -29.84 -5.39 14.99
N THR A 59 -28.53 -5.32 14.71
CA THR A 59 -27.51 -4.93 15.71
C THR A 59 -27.04 -3.48 15.58
N LYS A 60 -27.38 -2.83 14.46
CA LYS A 60 -26.87 -1.52 14.02
C LYS A 60 -25.36 -1.47 13.75
N GLU A 61 -24.73 -2.62 13.56
CA GLU A 61 -23.31 -2.71 13.23
C GLU A 61 -23.06 -2.30 11.77
N VAL A 62 -21.99 -1.55 11.53
CA VAL A 62 -21.56 -1.11 10.19
C VAL A 62 -20.20 -1.75 9.90
N TRP A 63 -20.02 -2.32 8.71
CA TRP A 63 -18.75 -2.90 8.26
C TRP A 63 -18.55 -2.70 6.76
N TYR A 64 -17.37 -3.08 6.28
CA TYR A 64 -16.97 -2.95 4.89
C TYR A 64 -16.61 -4.30 4.29
N GLU A 65 -17.13 -4.56 3.09
CA GLU A 65 -16.63 -5.64 2.23
C GLU A 65 -15.76 -5.05 1.13
N TYR A 66 -14.50 -5.47 1.07
CA TYR A 66 -13.53 -4.99 0.11
C TYR A 66 -13.48 -5.87 -1.14
N TYR A 67 -13.34 -5.25 -2.31
CA TYR A 67 -13.26 -5.94 -3.59
C TYR A 67 -12.07 -5.40 -4.42
N ASP A 68 -11.54 -6.24 -5.30
CA ASP A 68 -10.45 -5.85 -6.19
C ASP A 68 -10.90 -4.81 -7.22
N ARG A 69 -10.09 -3.76 -7.39
CA ARG A 69 -10.24 -2.78 -8.45
C ARG A 69 -8.88 -2.48 -9.09
N PRO A 70 -8.87 -1.95 -10.33
CA PRO A 70 -7.66 -1.35 -10.87
C PRO A 70 -7.14 -0.24 -9.95
N LEU A 71 -5.82 -0.06 -9.96
CA LEU A 71 -5.17 1.04 -9.27
C LEU A 71 -5.65 2.39 -9.85
N SER A 72 -5.73 3.39 -9.00
CA SER A 72 -5.89 4.77 -9.45
C SER A 72 -4.56 5.26 -10.06
N PRO A 73 -4.59 6.29 -10.92
CA PRO A 73 -3.36 6.89 -11.46
C PRO A 73 -2.38 7.33 -10.37
N GLU A 74 -2.88 7.82 -9.23
CA GLU A 74 -2.07 8.23 -8.09
C GLU A 74 -1.42 7.02 -7.40
N GLU A 75 -2.17 5.94 -7.18
CA GLU A 75 -1.66 4.68 -6.61
C GLU A 75 -0.59 4.05 -7.53
N GLU A 76 -0.82 4.06 -8.84
CA GLU A 76 0.16 3.61 -9.84
C GLU A 76 1.43 4.45 -9.77
N LEU A 77 1.29 5.78 -9.71
CA LEU A 77 2.42 6.69 -9.62
C LEU A 77 3.24 6.45 -8.34
N VAL A 78 2.59 6.25 -7.20
CA VAL A 78 3.26 5.90 -5.93
C VAL A 78 4.01 4.59 -6.08
N GLN A 79 3.38 3.55 -6.65
CA GLN A 79 4.00 2.25 -6.85
C GLN A 79 5.22 2.34 -7.78
N ILE A 80 5.12 3.10 -8.88
CA ILE A 80 6.22 3.31 -9.83
C ILE A 80 7.38 4.04 -9.15
N LYS A 81 7.10 5.10 -8.38
CA LYS A 81 8.14 5.83 -7.63
C LYS A 81 8.83 4.92 -6.62
N GLN A 82 8.09 4.07 -5.93
CA GLN A 82 8.66 3.12 -4.98
C GLN A 82 9.57 2.11 -5.68
N LYS A 83 9.11 1.50 -6.78
CA LYS A 83 9.93 0.60 -7.60
C LYS A 83 11.20 1.28 -8.13
N ASN A 84 11.10 2.52 -8.58
CA ASN A 84 12.28 3.26 -9.04
C ASN A 84 13.30 3.48 -7.92
N ARG A 85 12.87 3.83 -6.70
CA ARG A 85 13.79 3.97 -5.56
C ARG A 85 14.48 2.66 -5.19
N GLU A 86 13.75 1.56 -5.22
CA GLU A 86 14.31 0.22 -4.96
C GLU A 86 15.34 -0.17 -6.02
N LEU A 87 15.05 0.11 -7.30
CA LEU A 87 15.98 -0.11 -8.40
C LEU A 87 17.23 0.77 -8.27
N GLU A 88 17.08 2.06 -7.95
CA GLU A 88 18.19 2.99 -7.72
C GLU A 88 19.09 2.51 -6.58
N ALA A 89 18.50 2.03 -5.47
CA ALA A 89 19.25 1.49 -4.34
C ALA A 89 20.02 0.21 -4.73
N SER A 90 19.37 -0.70 -5.44
CA SER A 90 19.99 -1.94 -5.94
C SER A 90 21.14 -1.66 -6.92
N LEU A 91 20.96 -0.68 -7.82
CA LEU A 91 22.01 -0.24 -8.74
C LEU A 91 23.21 0.38 -8.00
N LEU A 92 22.95 1.19 -6.98
CA LEU A 92 24.02 1.78 -6.16
C LEU A 92 24.82 0.69 -5.45
N GLU A 93 24.15 -0.25 -4.80
CA GLU A 93 24.80 -1.37 -4.11
C GLU A 93 25.67 -2.19 -5.07
N MET A 94 25.13 -2.53 -6.26
CA MET A 94 25.88 -3.27 -7.27
C MET A 94 27.09 -2.49 -7.78
N SER A 95 26.97 -1.16 -7.95
CA SER A 95 28.09 -0.32 -8.38
C SER A 95 29.22 -0.27 -7.33
N MET A 96 28.87 -0.23 -6.05
CA MET A 96 29.82 -0.26 -4.94
C MET A 96 30.51 -1.62 -4.84
N LEU A 97 29.76 -2.72 -4.99
CA LEU A 97 30.33 -4.07 -5.03
C LEU A 97 31.29 -4.26 -6.19
N ALA A 98 30.94 -3.76 -7.38
CA ALA A 98 31.80 -3.80 -8.56
C ALA A 98 33.11 -3.02 -8.34
N ALA A 99 33.03 -1.80 -7.80
CA ALA A 99 34.21 -1.01 -7.48
C ALA A 99 35.13 -1.70 -6.45
N ASN A 100 34.56 -2.30 -5.41
CA ASN A 100 35.33 -3.07 -4.43
C ASN A 100 35.96 -4.34 -5.02
N GLN A 101 35.29 -4.99 -5.98
CA GLN A 101 35.84 -6.13 -6.70
C GLN A 101 37.01 -5.71 -7.59
N GLU A 102 36.87 -4.60 -8.31
CA GLU A 102 37.94 -4.07 -9.17
C GLU A 102 39.18 -3.69 -8.35
N GLN A 103 38.99 -3.04 -7.20
CA GLN A 103 40.11 -2.73 -6.29
C GLN A 103 40.83 -3.99 -5.82
N ARG A 104 40.09 -5.06 -5.47
CA ARG A 104 40.69 -6.35 -5.10
C ARG A 104 41.45 -6.97 -6.26
N ASN A 105 40.92 -6.90 -7.48
CA ASN A 105 41.59 -7.42 -8.67
C ASN A 105 42.92 -6.65 -8.91
N ILE A 106 42.90 -5.32 -8.82
CA ILE A 106 44.11 -4.48 -8.95
C ILE A 106 45.13 -4.80 -7.86
N GLN A 107 44.69 -5.01 -6.62
CA GLN A 107 45.59 -5.42 -5.52
C GLN A 107 46.22 -6.78 -5.77
N ASN A 108 45.43 -7.75 -6.24
CA ASN A 108 45.91 -9.09 -6.59
C ASN A 108 46.95 -9.02 -7.73
N GLU A 109 46.69 -8.24 -8.78
CA GLU A 109 47.64 -8.05 -9.88
C GLU A 109 48.97 -7.44 -9.40
N LYS A 110 48.92 -6.43 -8.53
CA LYS A 110 50.13 -5.84 -7.93
C LYS A 110 50.93 -6.87 -7.12
N ALA A 111 50.27 -7.65 -6.27
CA ALA A 111 50.93 -8.69 -5.48
C ALA A 111 51.59 -9.76 -6.38
N ILE A 112 50.95 -10.15 -7.48
CA ILE A 112 51.52 -11.09 -8.45
C ILE A 112 52.79 -10.51 -9.10
N ILE A 113 52.78 -9.23 -9.48
CA ILE A 113 53.95 -8.55 -10.07
C ILE A 113 55.11 -8.55 -9.07
N GLU A 114 54.87 -8.13 -7.82
CA GLU A 114 55.90 -8.08 -6.77
C GLU A 114 56.52 -9.46 -6.52
N LEU A 115 55.70 -10.52 -6.40
CA LEU A 115 56.18 -11.89 -6.25
C LEU A 115 57.03 -12.34 -7.44
N THR A 116 56.61 -12.00 -8.66
CA THR A 116 57.34 -12.35 -9.89
C THR A 116 58.71 -11.69 -9.93
N THR A 117 58.81 -10.41 -9.55
CA THR A 117 60.08 -9.67 -9.50
C THR A 117 61.05 -10.27 -8.48
N ILE A 118 60.56 -10.67 -7.30
CA ILE A 118 61.40 -11.31 -6.26
C ILE A 118 61.94 -12.66 -6.75
N ILE A 119 61.11 -13.49 -7.38
CA ILE A 119 61.53 -14.79 -7.94
C ILE A 119 62.58 -14.60 -9.04
N ALA A 120 62.39 -13.61 -9.92
CA ALA A 120 63.34 -13.32 -11.00
C ALA A 120 64.69 -12.76 -10.47
N GLY A 121 64.68 -11.96 -9.40
CA GLY A 121 65.89 -11.41 -8.78
C GLY A 121 66.65 -12.36 -7.85
N GLY A 122 66.00 -13.41 -7.33
CA GLY A 122 66.61 -14.40 -6.43
C GLY A 122 67.43 -15.49 -7.12
N ASN A 123 67.45 -15.54 -8.46
CA ASN A 123 68.20 -16.53 -9.27
C ASN A 123 69.47 -15.94 -9.92
N ALA A 124 69.97 -14.79 -9.46
CA ALA A 124 71.21 -14.15 -9.92
C ALA A 124 72.36 -14.32 -8.92
#